data_AF-A0AAU0WSU8-F1
#
_entry.id   AF-A0AAU0WSU8-F1
#
_cell.length_a   1.000
_cell.length_b   1.000
_cell.length_c   1.000
_cell.angle_alpha   90.00
_cell.angle_beta   90.00
_cell.angle_gamma   90.00
#
_symmetry.space_group_name_H-M   'P 1'
#
loop_
_entity.id
_entity.type
_entity.pdbx_description
1 polymer ?
#
loop_
_entity_poly.entity_id
_entity_poly.type
_entity_poly.pdbx_seq_one_letter_code
_entity_poly.pdbx_strand_id
1 'polypeptide(L)'
;MAGHVLVGADGSDSSLEAVAVAAHEARRRGLGVRVLNAFTWPMVKFRHGSSSEETAEPGLRRRAEEIVAAAVERVRAEEPGLAPVEGEVVTGEALTVLAARSRDADLIVVGSRGLGAFSGLLIGSVAVHLAAHADCPVLVVRGRARPEGPVAVAVDGSDAAKTAVEEAFDGAAHRGTDLLAVHVWNTWSGTGPAGPGGPAPLWYDTDKLREDSEQTLSGALAAGRIRHPDVEVEARSVHGRVRPSLIETSQESSLLVVGARGRGGFQGLLLGSVSQALLHHADCPVLVTRR
;
A
#
# COMPACT_ATOMS: atom_id res chain seq x y z
N MET A 1 6.49 21.17 9.05
CA MET A 1 7.59 20.50 8.32
C MET A 1 7.14 20.37 6.87
N ALA A 2 8.06 20.39 5.90
CA ALA A 2 7.71 20.09 4.51
C ALA A 2 7.30 18.61 4.40
N GLY A 3 6.28 18.31 3.59
CA GLY A 3 5.81 16.94 3.41
C GLY A 3 6.82 16.06 2.66
N HIS A 4 6.79 14.76 2.90
CA HIS A 4 7.72 13.80 2.30
C HIS A 4 7.13 12.39 2.11
N VAL A 5 7.67 11.69 1.11
CA VAL A 5 7.54 10.26 0.93
C VAL A 5 8.69 9.55 1.65
N LEU A 6 8.38 8.66 2.58
CA LEU A 6 9.36 7.82 3.26
C LEU A 6 9.50 6.48 2.53
N VAL A 7 10.72 6.08 2.18
CA VAL A 7 10.98 4.79 1.54
C VAL A 7 11.97 3.94 2.32
N GLY A 8 11.60 2.69 2.58
CA GLY A 8 12.47 1.70 3.20
C GLY A 8 13.42 1.07 2.17
N ALA A 9 14.73 1.19 2.39
CA ALA A 9 15.76 0.62 1.53
C ALA A 9 16.59 -0.41 2.28
N ASP A 10 16.54 -1.69 1.89
CA ASP A 10 17.36 -2.76 2.49
C ASP A 10 18.44 -3.29 1.54
N GLY A 11 18.53 -2.74 0.32
CA GLY A 11 19.50 -3.12 -0.69
C GLY A 11 19.08 -4.31 -1.55
N SER A 12 17.88 -4.87 -1.35
CA SER A 12 17.27 -5.84 -2.26
C SER A 12 16.75 -5.17 -3.54
N ASP A 13 16.63 -5.94 -4.63
CA ASP A 13 16.05 -5.46 -5.89
C ASP A 13 14.64 -4.88 -5.68
N SER A 14 13.82 -5.54 -4.86
CA SER A 14 12.46 -5.06 -4.55
C SER A 14 12.48 -3.73 -3.79
N SER A 15 13.49 -3.47 -2.96
CA SER A 15 13.65 -2.16 -2.30
C SER A 15 14.12 -1.09 -3.27
N LEU A 16 14.96 -1.42 -4.25
CA LEU A 16 15.40 -0.47 -5.29
C LEU A 16 14.27 -0.09 -6.25
N GLU A 17 13.39 -1.04 -6.59
CA GLU A 17 12.14 -0.76 -7.29
C GLU A 17 11.25 0.17 -6.47
N ALA A 18 11.15 -0.07 -5.15
CA ALA A 18 10.38 0.79 -4.25
C ALA A 18 10.95 2.22 -4.17
N VAL A 19 12.27 2.37 -4.20
CA VAL A 19 12.94 3.68 -4.26
C VAL A 19 12.61 4.44 -5.55
N ALA A 20 12.60 3.76 -6.70
CA ALA A 20 12.20 4.39 -7.96
C ALA A 20 10.73 4.85 -7.93
N VAL A 21 9.83 3.98 -7.47
CA VAL A 21 8.41 4.35 -7.32
C VAL A 21 8.21 5.49 -6.34
N ALA A 22 8.95 5.51 -5.22
CA ALA A 22 8.89 6.60 -4.24
C ALA A 22 9.31 7.94 -4.84
N ALA A 23 10.31 7.97 -5.72
CA ALA A 23 10.73 9.17 -6.44
C ALA A 23 9.58 9.71 -7.31
N HIS A 24 8.97 8.86 -8.14
CA HIS A 24 7.85 9.24 -8.99
C HIS A 24 6.63 9.73 -8.19
N GLU A 25 6.30 9.05 -7.08
CA GLU A 25 5.20 9.46 -6.21
C GLU A 25 5.47 10.81 -5.53
N ALA A 26 6.70 11.03 -5.06
CA ALA A 26 7.09 12.31 -4.49
C ALA A 26 7.01 13.44 -5.53
N ARG A 27 7.49 13.20 -6.76
CA ARG A 27 7.39 14.17 -7.86
C ARG A 27 5.95 14.54 -8.18
N ARG A 28 5.08 13.52 -8.28
CA ARG A 28 3.65 13.65 -8.55
C ARG A 28 2.92 14.46 -7.49
N ARG A 29 3.24 14.20 -6.22
CA ARG A 29 2.60 14.85 -5.06
C ARG A 29 3.27 16.17 -4.66
N GLY A 30 4.37 16.56 -5.32
CA GLY A 30 5.13 17.76 -4.96
C GLY A 30 5.82 17.68 -3.60
N LEU A 31 6.23 16.47 -3.19
CA LEU A 31 6.83 16.17 -1.89
C LEU A 31 8.34 15.90 -2.00
N GLY A 32 9.06 15.97 -0.88
CA GLY A 32 10.42 15.44 -0.78
C GLY A 32 10.47 13.92 -0.65
N VAL A 33 11.68 13.35 -0.68
CA VAL A 33 11.91 11.91 -0.40
C VAL A 33 12.86 11.76 0.78
N ARG A 34 12.51 10.88 1.72
CA ARG A 34 13.41 10.39 2.76
C ARG A 34 13.64 8.90 2.59
N VAL A 35 14.89 8.52 2.34
CA VAL A 35 15.34 7.13 2.26
C VAL A 35 15.78 6.68 3.65
N LEU A 36 15.24 5.57 4.14
CA LEU A 36 15.58 5.04 5.46
C LEU A 36 16.05 3.59 5.38
N ASN A 37 17.20 3.30 5.98
CA ASN A 37 17.62 1.94 6.33
C ASN A 37 17.64 1.78 7.84
N ALA A 38 16.92 0.78 8.34
CA ALA A 38 16.94 0.40 9.75
C ALA A 38 17.69 -0.92 9.90
N PHE A 39 18.66 -0.96 10.83
CA PHE A 39 19.45 -2.16 11.09
C PHE A 39 19.52 -2.47 12.59
N THR A 40 19.48 -3.75 12.94
CA THR A 40 19.65 -4.23 14.31
C THR A 40 21.04 -4.83 14.49
N TRP A 41 21.66 -4.56 15.63
CA TRP A 41 22.89 -5.24 16.04
C TRP A 41 22.59 -6.70 16.41
N PRO A 42 23.30 -7.70 15.84
CA PRO A 42 23.10 -9.09 16.23
C PRO A 42 23.53 -9.30 17.70
N MET A 43 22.57 -9.32 18.63
CA MET A 43 22.86 -9.50 20.07
C MET A 43 23.46 -10.88 20.42
N VAL A 44 23.50 -11.82 19.47
CA VAL A 44 23.91 -13.22 19.70
C VAL A 44 25.42 -13.40 19.89
N LYS A 45 26.25 -12.39 19.60
CA LYS A 45 27.73 -12.51 19.78
C LYS A 45 28.26 -12.09 21.15
N PHE A 46 27.47 -11.50 22.04
CA PHE A 46 27.96 -11.05 23.36
C PHE A 46 27.98 -12.12 24.46
N ARG A 47 27.65 -13.40 24.17
CA ARG A 47 27.60 -14.47 25.19
C ARG A 47 28.76 -15.47 25.19
N HIS A 48 29.73 -15.39 24.27
CA HIS A 48 30.92 -16.26 24.32
C HIS A 48 32.16 -15.45 23.97
N GLY A 49 32.98 -15.17 25.00
CA GLY A 49 34.28 -14.53 24.86
C GLY A 49 35.17 -15.26 23.88
N SER A 50 35.23 -14.76 22.66
CA SER A 50 36.28 -15.07 21.69
C SER A 50 36.41 -13.88 20.74
N SER A 51 37.53 -13.20 20.88
CA SER A 51 38.09 -12.13 20.05
C SER A 51 37.63 -12.11 18.59
N SER A 52 36.73 -11.17 18.26
CA SER A 52 36.64 -10.47 16.97
C SER A 52 35.70 -9.25 17.08
N GLU A 53 35.83 -8.48 18.16
CA GLU A 53 34.91 -7.36 18.48
C GLU A 53 35.17 -6.08 17.65
N GLU A 54 36.38 -5.85 17.12
CA GLU A 54 36.69 -4.59 16.40
C GLU A 54 36.35 -4.58 14.90
N THR A 55 36.02 -5.72 14.28
CA THR A 55 35.89 -5.83 12.80
C THR A 55 34.44 -5.95 12.30
N ALA A 56 33.49 -6.27 13.18
CA ALA A 56 32.09 -6.44 12.79
C ALA A 56 31.29 -5.12 12.84
N GLU A 57 31.65 -4.18 13.72
CA GLU A 57 30.87 -2.97 13.99
C GLU A 57 30.88 -1.94 12.85
N PRO A 58 32.03 -1.56 12.28
CA PRO A 58 32.05 -0.61 11.17
C PRO A 58 31.42 -1.17 9.91
N GLY A 59 31.42 -2.49 9.72
CA GLY A 59 30.99 -3.16 8.49
C GLY A 59 29.49 -3.07 8.25
N LEU A 60 28.66 -3.36 9.27
CA LEU A 60 27.20 -3.37 9.12
C LEU A 60 26.64 -1.96 8.92
N ARG A 61 27.12 -1.00 9.71
CA ARG A 61 26.74 0.40 9.57
C ARG A 61 27.21 0.98 8.23
N ARG A 62 28.47 0.75 7.83
CA ARG A 62 28.97 1.16 6.52
C ARG A 62 28.14 0.58 5.39
N ARG A 63 27.74 -0.69 5.49
CA ARG A 63 26.87 -1.32 4.50
C ARG A 63 25.49 -0.65 4.42
N ALA A 64 24.89 -0.31 5.56
CA ALA A 64 23.64 0.44 5.59
C ALA A 64 23.79 1.83 4.97
N GLU A 65 24.90 2.54 5.27
CA GLU A 65 25.24 3.84 4.68
C GLU A 65 25.43 3.74 3.15
N GLU A 66 26.09 2.69 2.65
CA GLU A 66 26.21 2.40 1.21
C GLU A 66 24.85 2.17 0.55
N ILE A 67 23.97 1.40 1.21
CA ILE A 67 22.61 1.14 0.70
C ILE A 67 21.81 2.44 0.60
N VAL A 68 21.84 3.26 1.65
CA VAL A 68 21.14 4.56 1.66
C VAL A 68 21.71 5.50 0.62
N ALA A 69 23.04 5.59 0.51
CA ALA A 69 23.69 6.43 -0.51
C ALA A 69 23.29 6.00 -1.92
N ALA A 70 23.34 4.69 -2.22
CA ALA A 70 22.92 4.17 -3.53
C ALA A 70 21.44 4.44 -3.82
N ALA A 71 20.57 4.31 -2.82
CA ALA A 71 19.16 4.61 -2.95
C ALA A 71 18.89 6.11 -3.16
N VAL A 72 19.60 7.00 -2.47
CA VAL A 72 19.51 8.46 -2.69
C VAL A 72 19.94 8.83 -4.12
N GLU A 73 21.04 8.25 -4.61
CA GLU A 73 21.47 8.46 -6.00
C GLU A 73 20.45 7.92 -7.00
N ARG A 74 19.80 6.79 -6.68
CA ARG A 74 18.70 6.24 -7.48
C ARG A 74 17.51 7.20 -7.57
N VAL A 75 17.09 7.82 -6.46
CA VAL A 75 16.02 8.84 -6.47
C VAL A 75 16.39 10.00 -7.38
N ARG A 76 17.61 10.52 -7.26
CA ARG A 76 18.10 11.66 -8.07
C ARG A 76 18.19 11.33 -9.56
N ALA A 77 18.52 10.09 -9.88
CA ALA A 77 18.60 9.62 -11.26
C ALA A 77 17.21 9.43 -11.89
N GLU A 78 16.23 8.95 -11.11
CA GLU A 78 14.85 8.77 -11.58
C GLU A 78 14.10 10.09 -11.75
N GLU A 79 14.31 11.04 -10.84
CA GLU A 79 13.64 12.35 -10.89
C GLU A 79 14.64 13.50 -10.73
N PRO A 80 15.33 13.90 -11.82
CA PRO A 80 16.25 15.02 -11.81
C PRO A 80 15.52 16.33 -11.42
N GLY A 81 15.98 16.97 -10.35
CA GLY A 81 15.39 18.21 -9.83
C GLY A 81 14.39 18.02 -8.69
N LEU A 82 14.09 16.78 -8.28
CA LEU A 82 13.35 16.50 -7.06
C LEU A 82 14.17 16.93 -5.83
N ALA A 83 13.58 17.76 -4.98
CA ALA A 83 14.18 18.20 -3.72
C ALA A 83 13.09 18.52 -2.69
N PRO A 84 13.32 18.26 -1.39
CA PRO A 84 14.53 17.67 -0.80
C PRO A 84 14.61 16.13 -1.00
N VAL A 85 15.84 15.60 -1.05
CA VAL A 85 16.12 14.16 -1.02
C VAL A 85 17.13 13.89 0.10
N GLU A 86 16.71 13.17 1.13
CA GLU A 86 17.48 12.88 2.33
C GLU A 86 17.66 11.37 2.52
N GLY A 87 18.80 10.97 3.09
CA GLY A 87 19.10 9.60 3.45
C GLY A 87 19.41 9.47 4.94
N GLU A 88 18.81 8.49 5.61
CA GLU A 88 18.97 8.24 7.04
C GLU A 88 19.25 6.76 7.32
N VAL A 89 20.24 6.50 8.19
CA VAL A 89 20.52 5.17 8.73
C VAL A 89 20.17 5.18 10.22
N VAL A 90 19.28 4.28 10.63
CA VAL A 90 18.76 4.20 12.00
C VAL A 90 19.08 2.83 12.61
N THR A 91 19.53 2.82 13.86
CA THR A 91 19.64 1.57 14.62
C THR A 91 18.28 1.19 15.20
N GLY A 92 17.79 0.01 14.86
CA GLY A 92 16.52 -0.53 15.33
C GLY A 92 15.91 -1.54 14.38
N GLU A 93 14.85 -2.21 14.82
CA GLU A 93 14.08 -3.12 13.97
C GLU A 93 13.29 -2.31 12.92
N ALA A 94 13.39 -2.71 11.65
CA ALA A 94 12.76 -2.01 10.54
C ALA A 94 11.24 -1.83 10.72
N LEU A 95 10.54 -2.83 11.26
CA LEU A 95 9.11 -2.75 11.55
C LEU A 95 8.78 -1.58 12.47
N THR A 96 9.47 -1.51 13.61
CA THR A 96 9.26 -0.49 14.63
C THR A 96 9.67 0.89 14.16
N VAL A 97 10.84 1.00 13.51
CA VAL A 97 11.37 2.29 13.05
C VAL A 97 10.47 2.88 11.96
N LEU A 98 10.13 2.11 10.92
CA LEU A 98 9.30 2.61 9.83
C LEU A 98 7.87 2.93 10.30
N ALA A 99 7.28 2.10 11.18
CA ALA A 99 5.97 2.40 11.76
C ALA A 99 6.01 3.68 12.58
N ALA A 100 7.03 3.88 13.42
CA ALA A 100 7.16 5.10 14.22
C ALA A 100 7.33 6.36 13.35
N ARG A 101 8.08 6.25 12.25
CA ARG A 101 8.34 7.33 11.28
C ARG A 101 7.14 7.64 10.38
N SER A 102 6.18 6.71 10.26
CA SER A 102 4.96 6.91 9.47
C SER A 102 4.11 8.08 9.94
N ARG A 103 4.19 8.46 11.22
CA ARG A 103 3.47 9.60 11.80
C ARG A 103 3.81 10.95 11.20
N ASP A 104 5.02 11.07 10.67
CA ASP A 104 5.53 12.33 10.12
C ASP A 104 5.57 12.31 8.58
N ALA A 105 5.19 11.20 7.94
CA ALA A 105 5.27 11.00 6.49
C ALA A 105 3.88 11.10 5.84
N ASP A 106 3.82 11.63 4.62
CA ASP A 106 2.59 11.69 3.83
C ASP A 106 2.31 10.36 3.10
N LEU A 107 3.36 9.57 2.86
CA LEU A 107 3.29 8.26 2.22
C LEU A 107 4.50 7.42 2.64
N ILE A 108 4.27 6.14 2.93
CA ILE A 108 5.35 5.16 3.03
C ILE A 108 5.36 4.27 1.79
N VAL A 109 6.53 4.08 1.20
CA VAL A 109 6.76 3.16 0.08
C VAL A 109 7.70 2.05 0.52
N VAL A 110 7.32 0.80 0.27
CA VAL A 110 8.14 -0.37 0.56
C VAL A 110 8.03 -1.40 -0.55
N GLY A 111 9.10 -2.18 -0.73
CA GLY A 111 9.08 -3.34 -1.61
C GLY A 111 8.18 -4.44 -1.08
N SER A 112 7.72 -5.31 -1.99
CA SER A 112 6.98 -6.52 -1.64
C SER A 112 7.81 -7.53 -0.85
N ARG A 113 9.13 -7.52 -1.00
CA ARG A 113 10.08 -8.46 -0.39
C ARG A 113 11.32 -7.72 0.07
N GLY A 114 12.07 -8.36 0.97
CA GLY A 114 13.36 -7.87 1.45
C GLY A 114 14.39 -8.98 1.54
N LEU A 115 15.58 -8.68 2.07
CA LEU A 115 16.71 -9.61 2.15
C LEU A 115 16.43 -10.88 2.98
N GLY A 116 15.50 -10.83 3.93
CA GLY A 116 15.10 -11.97 4.77
C GLY A 116 13.91 -12.78 4.23
N ALA A 117 13.45 -12.51 3.01
CA ALA A 117 12.31 -13.22 2.44
C ALA A 117 12.65 -14.71 2.25
N PHE A 118 12.06 -15.58 3.07
CA PHE A 118 12.04 -17.02 2.81
C PHE A 118 11.47 -17.25 1.41
N SER A 119 12.14 -18.06 0.59
CA SER A 119 11.81 -18.30 -0.82
C SER A 119 10.39 -18.84 -1.08
N GLY A 120 9.63 -19.18 -0.02
CA GLY A 120 8.22 -19.59 -0.07
C GLY A 120 7.19 -18.53 0.38
N LEU A 121 7.61 -17.34 0.86
CA LEU A 121 6.68 -16.28 1.29
C LEU A 121 6.43 -15.27 0.16
N LEU A 122 5.14 -15.02 -0.13
CA LEU A 122 4.69 -14.14 -1.21
C LEU A 122 4.83 -12.64 -0.91
N ILE A 123 4.96 -12.24 0.36
CA ILE A 123 5.12 -10.85 0.81
C ILE A 123 6.00 -10.79 2.06
N GLY A 124 6.78 -9.73 2.22
CA GLY A 124 7.62 -9.46 3.37
C GLY A 124 6.83 -9.00 4.60
N SER A 125 7.32 -9.34 5.79
CA SER A 125 6.71 -8.94 7.08
C SER A 125 6.61 -7.42 7.24
N VAL A 126 7.56 -6.66 6.70
CA VAL A 126 7.58 -5.19 6.75
C VAL A 126 6.37 -4.59 6.04
N ALA A 127 6.08 -5.01 4.81
CA ALA A 127 4.94 -4.50 4.05
C ALA A 127 3.60 -4.81 4.75
N VAL A 128 3.41 -6.03 5.26
CA VAL A 128 2.17 -6.40 5.97
C VAL A 128 2.03 -5.64 7.28
N HIS A 129 3.11 -5.52 8.06
CA HIS A 129 3.08 -4.81 9.33
C HIS A 129 2.74 -3.33 9.12
N LEU A 130 3.38 -2.67 8.17
CA LEU A 130 3.12 -1.26 7.87
C LEU A 130 1.69 -1.03 7.37
N ALA A 131 1.20 -1.86 6.44
CA ALA A 131 -0.19 -1.78 5.98
C ALA A 131 -1.20 -1.89 7.16
N ALA A 132 -0.83 -2.64 8.21
CA ALA A 132 -1.65 -2.83 9.39
C ALA A 132 -1.46 -1.76 10.49
N HIS A 133 -0.29 -1.11 10.60
CA HIS A 133 0.06 -0.28 11.78
C HIS A 133 0.56 1.13 11.47
N ALA A 134 0.85 1.48 10.22
CA ALA A 134 1.30 2.83 9.87
C ALA A 134 0.21 3.87 10.17
N ASP A 135 0.61 5.12 10.39
CA ASP A 135 -0.27 6.27 10.59
C ASP A 135 -0.49 7.07 9.29
N CYS A 136 0.15 6.65 8.20
CA CYS A 136 -0.02 7.22 6.85
C CYS A 136 -0.39 6.12 5.83
N PRO A 137 -0.81 6.48 4.60
CA PRO A 137 -0.95 5.53 3.50
C PRO A 137 0.35 4.74 3.24
N VAL A 138 0.21 3.48 2.85
CA VAL A 138 1.33 2.57 2.56
C VAL A 138 1.21 2.02 1.14
N LEU A 139 2.17 2.38 0.30
CA LEU A 139 2.32 1.84 -1.05
C LEU A 139 3.28 0.66 -1.05
N VAL A 140 2.75 -0.52 -1.34
CA VAL A 140 3.53 -1.75 -1.48
C VAL A 140 3.81 -1.98 -2.96
N VAL A 141 5.09 -1.88 -3.32
CA VAL A 141 5.56 -2.03 -4.70
C VAL A 141 5.72 -3.50 -5.02
N ARG A 142 4.84 -3.96 -5.92
CA ARG A 142 4.75 -5.36 -6.34
C ARG A 142 4.17 -5.47 -7.75
N GLY A 143 4.25 -6.69 -8.29
CA GLY A 143 3.68 -7.01 -9.58
C GLY A 143 4.35 -6.27 -10.73
N ARG A 144 3.69 -6.22 -11.87
CA ARG A 144 4.10 -5.48 -13.06
C ARG A 144 3.00 -4.48 -13.36
N ALA A 145 3.11 -3.28 -12.79
CA ALA A 145 2.19 -2.19 -13.09
C ALA A 145 2.05 -2.01 -14.60
N ARG A 146 0.83 -1.75 -15.09
CA ARG A 146 0.64 -1.21 -16.43
C ARG A 146 0.67 0.31 -16.33
N PRO A 147 1.73 1.02 -16.77
CA PRO A 147 1.85 2.46 -16.53
C PRO A 147 0.69 3.27 -17.10
N GLU A 148 0.13 2.82 -18.23
CA GLU A 148 -1.01 3.44 -18.92
C GLU A 148 -2.38 2.94 -18.40
N GLY A 149 -2.39 1.99 -17.47
CA GLY A 149 -3.63 1.47 -16.88
C GLY A 149 -4.27 2.46 -15.90
N PRO A 150 -5.58 2.34 -15.64
CA PRO A 150 -6.25 3.20 -14.68
C PRO A 150 -5.72 2.99 -13.26
N VAL A 151 -5.95 3.97 -12.40
CA VAL A 151 -5.92 3.72 -10.95
C VAL A 151 -7.21 2.99 -10.61
N ALA A 152 -7.12 1.83 -10.00
CA ALA A 152 -8.29 1.08 -9.54
C ALA A 152 -8.52 1.30 -8.04
N VAL A 153 -9.78 1.35 -7.60
CA VAL A 153 -10.13 1.41 -6.18
C VAL A 153 -11.21 0.41 -5.82
N ALA A 154 -10.99 -0.34 -4.73
CA ALA A 154 -12.02 -1.22 -4.19
C ALA A 154 -12.97 -0.44 -3.27
N VAL A 155 -14.25 -0.45 -3.61
CA VAL A 155 -15.30 0.24 -2.86
C VAL A 155 -16.18 -0.78 -2.17
N ASP A 156 -16.40 -0.64 -0.88
CA ASP A 156 -17.39 -1.44 -0.12
C ASP A 156 -18.34 -0.58 0.71
N GLY A 157 -18.30 0.75 0.55
CA GLY A 157 -19.13 1.68 1.31
C GLY A 157 -18.74 1.82 2.80
N SER A 158 -17.68 1.15 3.26
CA SER A 158 -17.09 1.44 4.55
C SER A 158 -16.40 2.80 4.54
N ASP A 159 -16.20 3.39 5.70
CA ASP A 159 -15.49 4.66 5.78
C ASP A 159 -14.01 4.58 5.37
N ALA A 160 -13.37 3.43 5.59
CA ALA A 160 -12.01 3.21 5.09
C ALA A 160 -11.98 3.16 3.55
N ALA A 161 -13.04 2.64 2.92
CA ALA A 161 -13.19 2.74 1.47
C ALA A 161 -13.46 4.17 0.99
N LYS A 162 -14.08 5.04 1.80
CA LYS A 162 -14.19 6.47 1.45
C LYS A 162 -12.81 7.11 1.35
N THR A 163 -11.97 6.96 2.37
CA THR A 163 -10.57 7.45 2.32
C THR A 163 -9.80 6.85 1.14
N ALA A 164 -10.01 5.56 0.83
CA ALA A 164 -9.42 4.92 -0.33
C ALA A 164 -9.87 5.55 -1.67
N VAL A 165 -11.15 5.92 -1.79
CA VAL A 165 -11.67 6.61 -2.97
C VAL A 165 -11.02 7.98 -3.13
N GLU A 166 -10.86 8.74 -2.05
CA GLU A 166 -10.20 10.05 -2.10
C GLU A 166 -8.75 9.94 -2.59
N GLU A 167 -7.95 9.06 -1.99
CA GLU A 167 -6.57 8.79 -2.42
C GLU A 167 -6.49 8.24 -3.85
N ALA A 168 -7.51 7.52 -4.31
CA ALA A 168 -7.54 7.01 -5.67
C ALA A 168 -7.82 8.12 -6.70
N PHE A 169 -8.70 9.07 -6.38
CA PHE A 169 -8.91 10.27 -7.19
C PHE A 169 -7.64 11.13 -7.27
N ASP A 170 -7.01 11.40 -6.12
CA ASP A 170 -5.74 12.11 -6.08
C ASP A 170 -4.67 11.35 -6.89
N GLY A 171 -4.58 10.03 -6.71
CA GLY A 171 -3.66 9.18 -7.46
C GLY A 171 -3.88 9.24 -8.97
N ALA A 172 -5.14 9.19 -9.43
CA ALA A 172 -5.51 9.27 -10.83
C ALA A 172 -5.17 10.65 -11.42
N ALA A 173 -5.52 11.72 -10.71
CA ALA A 173 -5.25 13.09 -11.12
C ALA A 173 -3.74 13.36 -11.25
N HIS A 174 -2.93 12.96 -10.27
CA HIS A 174 -1.48 13.13 -10.32
C HIS A 174 -0.81 12.29 -11.43
N ARG A 175 -1.45 11.21 -11.87
CA ARG A 175 -0.95 10.33 -12.94
C ARG A 175 -1.45 10.74 -14.33
N GLY A 176 -2.49 11.57 -14.41
CA GLY A 176 -3.17 11.89 -15.65
C GLY A 176 -3.83 10.65 -16.28
N THR A 177 -4.40 9.77 -15.45
CA THR A 177 -5.06 8.53 -15.88
C THR A 177 -6.48 8.45 -15.36
N ASP A 178 -7.27 7.56 -15.93
CA ASP A 178 -8.64 7.29 -15.50
C ASP A 178 -8.69 6.58 -14.14
N LEU A 179 -9.85 6.65 -13.49
CA LEU A 179 -10.17 5.94 -12.25
C LEU A 179 -11.18 4.81 -12.51
N LEU A 180 -10.83 3.59 -12.13
CA LEU A 180 -11.72 2.44 -12.14
C LEU A 180 -12.19 2.10 -10.72
N ALA A 181 -13.44 2.43 -10.39
CA ALA A 181 -14.04 2.12 -9.10
C ALA A 181 -14.79 0.78 -9.15
N VAL A 182 -14.35 -0.21 -8.38
CA VAL A 182 -14.91 -1.56 -8.40
C VAL A 182 -15.62 -1.87 -7.07
N HIS A 183 -16.91 -2.19 -7.15
CA HIS A 183 -17.65 -2.77 -6.04
C HIS A 183 -18.01 -4.21 -6.38
N VAL A 184 -17.53 -5.15 -5.55
CA VAL A 184 -17.84 -6.57 -5.71
C VAL A 184 -18.92 -6.96 -4.73
N TRP A 185 -20.09 -7.35 -5.24
CA TRP A 185 -21.21 -7.81 -4.46
C TRP A 185 -21.43 -9.31 -4.67
N ASN A 186 -21.98 -9.96 -3.66
CA ASN A 186 -22.45 -11.34 -3.68
C ASN A 186 -23.64 -11.51 -2.74
N THR A 187 -24.27 -12.67 -2.84
CA THR A 187 -25.43 -13.05 -2.02
C THR A 187 -25.11 -13.18 -0.53
N TRP A 188 -23.83 -13.22 -0.11
CA TRP A 188 -23.42 -13.26 1.29
C TRP A 188 -23.12 -11.87 1.88
N SER A 189 -22.69 -10.93 1.05
CA SER A 189 -22.43 -9.52 1.42
C SER A 189 -23.70 -8.68 1.49
N GLY A 190 -24.80 -9.16 0.89
CA GLY A 190 -26.11 -8.55 1.06
C GLY A 190 -26.58 -8.69 2.50
N THR A 191 -26.88 -7.58 3.16
CA THR A 191 -27.66 -7.62 4.40
C THR A 191 -29.05 -8.13 4.04
N GLY A 192 -29.27 -9.43 4.22
CA GLY A 192 -30.63 -9.96 4.29
C GLY A 192 -31.42 -9.22 5.37
N PRO A 193 -32.76 -9.30 5.36
CA PRO A 193 -33.62 -8.59 6.32
C PRO A 193 -33.26 -8.82 7.79
N ALA A 194 -32.56 -9.91 8.10
CA ALA A 194 -32.18 -10.34 9.44
C ALA A 194 -30.85 -9.78 9.97
N GLY A 195 -30.08 -9.02 9.16
CA GLY A 195 -28.80 -8.46 9.57
C GLY A 195 -27.65 -9.48 9.72
N PRO A 196 -26.48 -9.06 10.24
CA PRO A 196 -25.31 -9.93 10.39
C PRO A 196 -25.59 -11.10 11.34
N GLY A 197 -25.40 -12.34 10.87
CA GLY A 197 -25.61 -13.55 11.67
C GLY A 197 -27.06 -14.07 11.72
N GLY A 198 -27.99 -13.42 11.02
CA GLY A 198 -29.35 -13.93 10.83
C GLY A 198 -29.41 -15.15 9.90
N PRO A 199 -30.53 -15.91 9.90
CA PRO A 199 -30.71 -17.02 8.97
C PRO A 199 -30.59 -16.53 7.52
N ALA A 200 -29.85 -17.29 6.71
CA ALA A 200 -29.70 -16.98 5.29
C ALA A 200 -31.08 -16.96 4.61
N PRO A 201 -31.45 -15.87 3.90
CA PRO A 201 -32.65 -15.83 3.09
C PRO A 201 -32.76 -17.06 2.17
N LEU A 202 -33.97 -17.60 2.05
CA LEU A 202 -34.27 -18.70 1.11
C LEU A 202 -34.16 -18.26 -0.36
N TRP A 203 -34.26 -16.95 -0.62
CA TRP A 203 -34.12 -16.32 -1.92
C TRP A 203 -33.48 -14.95 -1.77
N TYR A 204 -32.67 -14.55 -2.75
CA TYR A 204 -32.09 -13.21 -2.84
C TYR A 204 -32.61 -12.54 -4.10
N ASP A 205 -33.05 -11.29 -3.97
CA ASP A 205 -33.35 -10.44 -5.12
C ASP A 205 -32.03 -9.92 -5.70
N THR A 206 -31.57 -10.55 -6.78
CA THR A 206 -30.31 -10.19 -7.43
C THR A 206 -30.37 -8.82 -8.10
N ASP A 207 -31.55 -8.36 -8.51
CA ASP A 207 -31.70 -7.05 -9.13
C ASP A 207 -31.61 -5.97 -8.06
N LYS A 208 -32.27 -6.16 -6.92
CA LYS A 208 -32.10 -5.27 -5.76
C LYS A 208 -30.66 -5.20 -5.26
N LEU A 209 -29.97 -6.34 -5.16
CA LEU A 209 -28.55 -6.35 -4.75
C LEU A 209 -27.64 -5.61 -5.74
N ARG A 210 -27.97 -5.66 -7.04
CA ARG A 210 -27.27 -4.89 -8.08
C ARG A 210 -27.53 -3.39 -7.91
N GLU A 211 -28.79 -2.99 -7.70
CA GLU A 211 -29.17 -1.59 -7.45
C GLU A 211 -28.49 -1.02 -6.19
N ASP A 212 -28.47 -1.77 -5.09
CA ASP A 212 -27.79 -1.38 -3.85
C ASP A 212 -26.27 -1.20 -4.05
N SER A 213 -25.66 -2.06 -4.88
CA SER A 213 -24.25 -1.97 -5.27
C SER A 213 -23.97 -0.70 -6.09
N GLU A 214 -24.81 -0.41 -7.09
CA GLU A 214 -24.70 0.79 -7.92
C GLU A 214 -24.89 2.07 -7.09
N GLN A 215 -25.84 2.06 -6.14
CA GLN A 215 -26.04 3.17 -5.21
C GLN A 215 -24.83 3.36 -4.29
N THR A 216 -24.22 2.27 -3.82
CA THR A 216 -23.00 2.31 -3.01
C THR A 216 -21.84 2.95 -3.78
N LEU A 217 -21.63 2.56 -5.04
CA LEU A 217 -20.62 3.17 -5.92
C LEU A 217 -20.91 4.66 -6.15
N SER A 218 -22.13 4.98 -6.56
CA SER A 218 -22.53 6.36 -6.86
C SER A 218 -22.33 7.29 -5.66
N GLY A 219 -22.78 6.85 -4.48
CA GLY A 219 -22.62 7.61 -3.24
C GLY A 219 -21.16 7.80 -2.82
N ALA A 220 -20.32 6.76 -2.97
CA ALA A 220 -18.90 6.85 -2.64
C ALA A 220 -18.11 7.78 -3.57
N LEU A 221 -18.48 7.84 -4.86
CA LEU A 221 -17.76 8.60 -5.88
C LEU A 221 -18.20 10.06 -5.99
N ALA A 222 -19.39 10.40 -5.50
CA ALA A 222 -20.00 11.73 -5.70
C ALA A 222 -19.07 12.89 -5.29
N ALA A 223 -18.47 12.84 -4.10
CA ALA A 223 -17.60 13.91 -3.61
C ALA A 223 -16.27 13.99 -4.40
N GLY A 224 -15.72 12.85 -4.82
CA GLY A 224 -14.49 12.80 -5.61
C GLY A 224 -14.68 13.38 -7.02
N ARG A 225 -15.79 13.04 -7.70
CA ARG A 225 -16.13 13.59 -9.02
C ARG A 225 -16.26 15.11 -9.03
N ILE A 226 -16.75 15.70 -7.93
CA ILE A 226 -16.84 17.16 -7.79
C ILE A 226 -15.45 17.79 -7.63
N ARG A 227 -14.57 17.17 -6.84
CA ARG A 227 -13.20 17.68 -6.60
C ARG A 227 -12.26 17.49 -7.78
N HIS A 228 -12.46 16.44 -8.56
CA HIS A 228 -11.61 16.06 -9.70
C HIS A 228 -12.46 15.91 -10.98
N PRO A 229 -12.94 17.02 -11.55
CA PRO A 229 -13.79 16.98 -12.74
C PRO A 229 -13.05 16.45 -13.99
N ASP A 230 -11.73 16.55 -14.02
CA ASP A 230 -10.89 16.12 -15.14
C ASP A 230 -10.53 14.62 -15.10
N VAL A 231 -10.87 13.91 -14.02
CA VAL A 231 -10.64 12.47 -13.91
C VAL A 231 -11.85 11.73 -14.44
N GLU A 232 -11.68 11.03 -15.56
CA GLU A 232 -12.70 10.11 -16.08
C GLU A 232 -12.84 8.92 -15.13
N VAL A 233 -14.07 8.57 -14.77
CA VAL A 233 -14.34 7.53 -13.77
C VAL A 233 -15.30 6.48 -14.32
N GLU A 234 -14.79 5.26 -14.47
CA GLU A 234 -15.58 4.06 -14.70
C GLU A 234 -16.02 3.45 -13.36
N ALA A 235 -17.33 3.27 -13.17
CA ALA A 235 -17.87 2.57 -12.00
C ALA A 235 -18.34 1.17 -12.40
N ARG A 236 -17.74 0.14 -11.80
CA ARG A 236 -17.97 -1.27 -12.15
C ARG A 236 -18.55 -2.05 -10.96
N SER A 237 -19.82 -2.43 -11.09
CA SER A 237 -20.53 -3.32 -10.18
C SER A 237 -20.33 -4.78 -10.61
N VAL A 238 -19.62 -5.58 -9.82
CA VAL A 238 -19.24 -6.96 -10.17
C VAL A 238 -19.92 -7.96 -9.25
N HIS A 239 -20.69 -8.88 -9.83
CA HIS A 239 -21.20 -10.03 -9.08
C HIS A 239 -20.12 -11.10 -8.96
N GLY A 240 -19.66 -11.41 -7.74
CA GLY A 240 -18.67 -12.48 -7.58
C GLY A 240 -17.95 -12.51 -6.23
N ARG A 241 -16.81 -13.21 -6.23
CA ARG A 241 -15.95 -13.32 -5.05
C ARG A 241 -15.00 -12.12 -5.01
N VAL A 242 -15.04 -11.37 -3.90
CA VAL A 242 -14.30 -10.10 -3.74
C VAL A 242 -12.82 -10.22 -4.08
N ARG A 243 -12.10 -11.20 -3.50
CA ARG A 243 -10.64 -11.31 -3.67
C ARG A 243 -10.24 -11.65 -5.12
N PRO A 244 -10.78 -12.70 -5.77
CA PRO A 244 -10.47 -12.98 -7.17
C PRO A 244 -10.76 -11.81 -8.11
N SER A 245 -11.92 -11.16 -7.98
CA SER A 245 -12.31 -10.05 -8.87
C SER A 245 -11.38 -8.84 -8.77
N LEU A 246 -10.91 -8.52 -7.55
CA LEU A 246 -9.97 -7.41 -7.36
C LEU A 246 -8.53 -7.78 -7.79
N ILE A 247 -8.13 -9.06 -7.67
CA ILE A 247 -6.85 -9.53 -8.23
C ILE A 247 -6.87 -9.45 -9.76
N GLU A 248 -7.96 -9.87 -10.39
CA GLU A 248 -8.13 -9.72 -11.85
C GLU A 248 -8.08 -8.25 -12.29
N THR A 249 -8.78 -7.37 -11.57
CA THR A 249 -8.73 -5.91 -11.82
C THR A 249 -7.30 -5.37 -11.78
N SER A 250 -6.48 -5.89 -10.86
CA SER A 250 -5.11 -5.43 -10.70
C SER A 250 -4.19 -5.71 -11.89
N GLN A 251 -4.56 -6.63 -12.79
CA GLN A 251 -3.78 -6.99 -13.99
C GLN A 251 -3.76 -5.90 -15.05
N GLU A 252 -4.79 -5.04 -15.04
CA GLU A 252 -4.96 -3.96 -16.02
C GLU A 252 -4.65 -2.59 -15.40
N SER A 253 -4.43 -2.52 -14.10
CA SER A 253 -4.30 -1.28 -13.35
C SER A 253 -2.84 -0.80 -13.23
N SER A 254 -2.65 0.51 -13.16
CA SER A 254 -1.35 1.11 -12.82
C SER A 254 -1.10 1.14 -11.31
N LEU A 255 -2.18 1.15 -10.52
CA LEU A 255 -2.19 1.16 -9.07
C LEU A 255 -3.53 0.60 -8.58
N LEU A 256 -3.54 -0.23 -7.54
CA LEU A 256 -4.76 -0.65 -6.84
C LEU A 256 -4.83 -0.02 -5.45
N VAL A 257 -5.86 0.77 -5.19
CA VAL A 257 -6.09 1.46 -3.92
C VAL A 257 -7.16 0.73 -3.11
N VAL A 258 -6.86 0.47 -1.83
CA VAL A 258 -7.80 -0.18 -0.90
C VAL A 258 -7.72 0.43 0.49
N GLY A 259 -8.82 0.36 1.23
CA GLY A 259 -8.79 0.62 2.67
C GLY A 259 -8.03 -0.47 3.41
N ALA A 260 -7.39 -0.14 4.54
CA ALA A 260 -6.82 -1.16 5.42
C ALA A 260 -7.89 -2.12 5.98
N ARG A 261 -9.13 -1.66 6.12
CA ARG A 261 -10.28 -2.47 6.58
C ARG A 261 -11.51 -2.19 5.72
N GLY A 262 -12.45 -3.12 5.72
CA GLY A 262 -13.73 -2.99 5.02
C GLY A 262 -14.93 -3.10 5.96
N ARG A 263 -16.10 -3.47 5.41
CA ARG A 263 -17.34 -3.68 6.18
C ARG A 263 -17.33 -4.90 7.10
N GLY A 264 -16.51 -5.90 6.79
CA GLY A 264 -16.47 -7.18 7.50
C GLY A 264 -15.24 -7.37 8.39
N GLY A 265 -15.30 -8.34 9.30
CA GLY A 265 -14.15 -8.79 10.11
C GLY A 265 -14.40 -8.78 11.61
N PHE A 266 -13.46 -9.37 12.35
CA PHE A 266 -13.41 -9.36 13.81
C PHE A 266 -12.97 -7.98 14.31
N GLN A 267 -13.74 -7.38 15.23
CA GLN A 267 -13.31 -6.17 15.93
C GLN A 267 -12.02 -6.47 16.70
N GLY A 268 -10.88 -5.94 16.23
CA GLY A 268 -9.55 -6.22 16.78
C GLY A 268 -8.48 -6.54 15.74
N LEU A 269 -8.87 -6.93 14.52
CA LEU A 269 -7.91 -7.05 13.41
C LEU A 269 -7.62 -5.68 12.79
N LEU A 270 -6.34 -5.39 12.54
CA LEU A 270 -5.87 -4.12 12.02
C LEU A 270 -5.82 -4.05 10.49
N LEU A 271 -5.87 -5.20 9.81
CA LEU A 271 -5.88 -5.34 8.36
C LEU A 271 -6.98 -6.34 7.94
N GLY A 272 -7.74 -6.00 6.89
CA GLY A 272 -8.79 -6.85 6.34
C GLY A 272 -8.27 -7.98 5.45
N SER A 273 -9.06 -9.05 5.33
CA SER A 273 -8.70 -10.22 4.51
C SER A 273 -8.58 -9.91 3.01
N VAL A 274 -9.30 -8.90 2.52
CA VAL A 274 -9.20 -8.43 1.13
C VAL A 274 -7.87 -7.71 0.91
N SER A 275 -7.56 -6.70 1.72
CA SER A 275 -6.31 -5.95 1.64
C SER A 275 -5.11 -6.87 1.79
N GLN A 276 -5.15 -7.82 2.73
CA GLN A 276 -4.10 -8.85 2.87
C GLN A 276 -3.94 -9.68 1.59
N ALA A 277 -5.03 -10.20 1.02
CA ALA A 277 -4.94 -10.99 -0.21
C ALA A 277 -4.37 -10.19 -1.39
N LEU A 278 -4.70 -8.91 -1.51
CA LEU A 278 -4.17 -8.04 -2.56
C LEU A 278 -2.68 -7.76 -2.40
N LEU A 279 -2.22 -7.53 -1.17
CA LEU A 279 -0.77 -7.43 -0.90
C LEU A 279 -0.01 -8.69 -1.35
N HIS A 280 -0.62 -9.87 -1.19
CA HIS A 280 0.01 -11.13 -1.59
C HIS A 280 -0.09 -11.43 -3.09
N HIS A 281 -1.17 -11.01 -3.76
CA HIS A 281 -1.55 -11.57 -5.07
C HIS A 281 -1.82 -10.56 -6.17
N ALA A 282 -1.87 -9.26 -5.90
CA ALA A 282 -2.13 -8.27 -6.95
C ALA A 282 -1.04 -8.26 -8.03
N ASP A 283 -1.38 -7.97 -9.27
CA ASP A 283 -0.45 -7.88 -10.39
C ASP A 283 0.10 -6.46 -10.59
N CYS A 284 -0.31 -5.49 -9.75
CA CYS A 284 0.22 -4.12 -9.71
C CYS A 284 0.50 -3.66 -8.27
N PRO A 285 1.17 -2.49 -8.07
CA PRO A 285 1.36 -1.90 -6.76
C PRO A 285 0.04 -1.67 -6.03
N VAL A 286 0.08 -1.80 -4.70
CA VAL A 286 -1.12 -1.66 -3.86
C VAL A 286 -0.94 -0.53 -2.86
N LEU A 287 -1.79 0.48 -2.92
CA LEU A 287 -1.87 1.55 -1.92
C LEU A 287 -2.92 1.17 -0.87
N VAL A 288 -2.47 0.94 0.36
CA VAL A 288 -3.34 0.71 1.51
C VAL A 288 -3.52 2.01 2.26
N THR A 289 -4.75 2.50 2.30
CA THR A 289 -5.09 3.76 2.98
C THR A 289 -5.51 3.52 4.42
N ARG A 290 -5.20 4.50 5.27
CA ARG A 290 -5.47 4.50 6.70
C ARG A 290 -6.12 5.82 7.09
N ARG A 291 -6.85 5.79 8.20
CA ARG A 291 -7.51 6.96 8.78
C ARG A 291 -6.59 7.63 9.77
#